data_AF-M5INA3-F1
#
_entry.id   AF-M5INA3-F1
#
_cell.length_a   1.000
_cell.length_b   1.000
_cell.length_c   1.000
_cell.angle_alpha   90.00
_cell.angle_beta   90.00
_cell.angle_gamma   90.00
#
_symmetry.space_group_name_H-M   'P 1'
#
loop_
_entity.id
_entity.type
_entity.pdbx_description
1 polymer ?
#
loop_
_entity_poly.entity_id
_entity_poly.type
_entity_poly.pdbx_seq_one_letter_code
_entity_poly.pdbx_strand_id
1 'polypeptide(L)'
;MKNPYINETQTINQLNEDGSMTTTTTTVKTTGAPSALDNSINNALKDFIPANFNAAGFIKGALIGGVAAYVLTNENAQKAIFSAIVKGSNLLQAGFEELKERFEDVKAEIDSQK
;
A
#
# COMPACT_ATOMS: atom_id res chain seq x y z
N MET A 1 -1.60 -14.99 25.99
CA MET A 1 -0.47 -14.03 26.00
C MET A 1 0.38 -14.33 24.76
N LYS A 2 0.49 -13.40 23.79
CA LYS A 2 1.33 -13.59 22.58
C LYS A 2 2.79 -13.33 22.95
N ASN A 3 3.67 -14.30 22.68
CA ASN A 3 5.09 -14.21 22.98
C ASN A 3 5.79 -13.28 21.95
N PRO A 4 6.57 -12.26 22.34
CA PRO A 4 7.17 -11.31 21.40
C PRO A 4 8.44 -11.83 20.69
N TYR A 5 8.85 -13.06 20.96
CA TYR A 5 10.04 -13.70 20.36
C TYR A 5 9.73 -14.81 19.35
N ILE A 6 8.44 -15.06 19.06
CA ILE A 6 8.08 -16.00 18.00
C ILE A 6 8.15 -15.28 16.66
N ASN A 7 9.22 -15.54 15.92
CA ASN A 7 9.29 -15.18 14.51
C ASN A 7 8.31 -16.09 13.75
N GLU A 8 7.36 -15.51 13.03
CA GLU A 8 6.45 -16.27 12.18
C GLU A 8 7.19 -16.58 10.87
N THR A 9 7.69 -17.81 10.75
CA THR A 9 8.31 -18.30 9.52
C THR A 9 7.20 -18.74 8.57
N GLN A 10 7.04 -18.03 7.46
CA GLN A 10 6.14 -18.44 6.39
C GLN A 10 6.96 -19.11 5.28
N THR A 11 6.66 -20.38 5.04
CA THR A 11 7.26 -21.17 3.96
C THR A 11 6.23 -21.31 2.86
N ILE A 12 6.57 -20.82 1.66
CA ILE A 12 5.73 -20.97 0.48
C ILE A 12 6.46 -21.92 -0.48
N ASN A 13 5.82 -23.03 -0.80
CA ASN A 13 6.28 -23.96 -1.82
C ASN A 13 5.53 -23.67 -3.11
N GLN A 14 6.23 -23.20 -4.13
CA GLN A 14 5.66 -22.94 -5.45
C GLN A 14 6.11 -24.05 -6.40
N LEU A 15 5.15 -24.72 -7.03
CA LEU A 15 5.39 -25.69 -8.10
C LEU A 15 5.53 -24.91 -9.41
N ASN A 16 6.69 -25.01 -10.05
CA ASN A 16 6.95 -24.38 -11.33
C ASN A 16 6.37 -25.23 -12.47
N GLU A 17 6.15 -24.61 -13.62
CA GLU A 17 5.53 -25.24 -14.81
C GLU A 17 6.34 -26.42 -15.36
N ASP A 18 7.64 -26.50 -15.04
CA ASP A 18 8.53 -27.60 -15.39
C ASP A 18 8.51 -28.77 -14.38
N GLY A 19 7.65 -28.70 -13.37
CA GLY A 19 7.50 -29.71 -12.32
C GLY A 19 8.52 -29.59 -11.17
N SER A 20 9.44 -28.61 -11.22
CA SER A 20 10.35 -28.33 -10.11
C SER A 20 9.64 -27.56 -9.00
N MET A 21 10.05 -27.76 -7.74
CA MET A 21 9.51 -27.03 -6.60
C MET A 21 10.51 -25.98 -6.13
N THR A 22 10.11 -24.71 -6.13
CA THR A 22 10.87 -23.63 -5.49
C THR A 22 10.29 -23.37 -4.10
N THR A 23 11.06 -23.66 -3.06
CA THR A 23 10.71 -23.32 -1.68
C THR A 23 11.31 -21.97 -1.32
N THR A 24 10.45 -20.98 -1.06
CA THR A 24 10.86 -19.66 -0.56
C THR A 24 10.50 -19.53 0.91
N THR A 25 11.52 -19.45 1.77
CA THR A 25 11.34 -19.26 3.22
C THR A 25 11.53 -17.78 3.57
N THR A 26 10.45 -17.12 3.99
CA THR A 26 10.52 -15.72 4.45
C THR A 26 10.30 -15.66 5.96
N THR A 27 11.33 -15.23 6.69
CA THR A 27 11.23 -14.96 8.13
C THR A 27 10.63 -13.57 8.34
N VAL A 28 9.35 -13.49 8.69
CA VAL A 28 8.70 -12.21 9.00
C VAL A 28 8.93 -11.89 10.47
N LYS A 29 9.82 -10.93 10.73
CA LYS A 29 10.05 -10.41 12.07
C LYS A 29 8.93 -9.44 12.44
N THR A 30 7.86 -9.93 13.05
CA THR A 30 6.83 -9.09 13.68
C THR A 30 7.42 -8.46 14.95
N THR A 31 8.24 -7.43 14.78
CA THR A 31 8.72 -6.63 15.92
C THR A 31 7.78 -5.46 16.07
N GLY A 32 7.16 -5.32 17.24
CA GLY A 32 6.67 -4.03 17.72
C GLY A 32 7.81 -3.02 18.00
N ALA A 33 8.92 -3.10 17.27
CA ALA A 33 10.07 -2.20 17.39
C ALA A 33 10.10 -1.25 16.18
N PRO A 34 10.39 0.04 16.42
CA PRO A 34 10.44 1.05 15.38
C PRO A 34 11.44 0.68 14.27
N SER A 35 11.05 0.94 13.02
CA SER A 35 11.85 0.66 11.82
C SER A 35 13.19 1.42 11.88
N ALA A 36 14.22 0.99 11.14
CA ALA A 36 15.51 1.69 11.11
C ALA A 36 15.39 3.19 10.73
N LEU A 37 14.43 3.50 9.85
CA LEU A 37 14.05 4.87 9.50
C LEU A 37 13.43 5.62 10.69
N ASP A 38 12.57 4.97 11.46
CA ASP A 38 11.91 5.56 12.63
C ASP A 38 12.94 5.90 13.72
N ASN A 39 13.95 5.05 13.94
CA ASN A 39 15.03 5.33 14.91
C ASN A 39 15.93 6.49 14.47
N SER A 40 16.24 6.61 13.19
CA SER A 40 17.02 7.72 12.64
C SER A 40 16.27 9.06 12.79
N ILE A 41 14.97 9.07 12.46
CA ILE A 41 14.09 10.23 12.62
C ILE A 41 13.96 10.62 14.10
N ASN A 42 13.72 9.65 14.98
CA ASN A 42 13.59 9.89 16.42
C ASN A 42 14.90 10.44 17.02
N ASN A 43 16.06 9.98 16.55
CA ASN A 43 17.36 10.46 17.02
C ASN A 43 17.67 11.88 16.51
N ALA A 44 17.32 12.20 15.25
CA ALA A 44 17.50 13.54 14.69
C ALA A 44 16.57 14.59 15.31
N LEU A 45 15.40 14.17 15.83
CA LEU A 45 14.41 15.06 16.43
C LEU A 45 14.40 15.04 17.95
N LYS A 46 15.27 14.24 18.59
CA LYS A 46 15.35 14.03 20.04
C LYS A 46 15.51 15.32 20.85
N ASP A 47 16.18 16.32 20.27
CA ASP A 47 16.43 17.61 20.93
C ASP A 47 15.27 18.61 20.76
N PHE A 48 14.39 18.37 19.77
CA PHE A 48 13.23 19.22 19.49
C PHE A 48 11.92 18.63 20.00
N ILE A 49 11.89 17.31 20.20
CA ILE A 49 10.69 16.54 20.49
C ILE A 49 10.91 15.72 21.78
N PRO A 50 10.06 15.90 22.81
CA PRO A 50 10.21 15.23 24.11
C PRO A 50 10.30 13.69 23.97
N ALA A 51 11.13 13.06 24.79
CA ALA A 51 11.42 11.62 24.74
C ALA A 51 10.18 10.69 24.84
N ASN A 52 9.05 11.20 25.34
CA ASN A 52 7.78 10.46 25.46
C ASN A 52 6.84 10.66 24.25
N PHE A 53 7.33 11.26 23.18
CA PHE A 53 6.53 11.61 22.01
C PHE A 53 6.94 10.76 20.80
N ASN A 54 5.94 10.28 20.06
CA ASN A 54 6.16 9.48 18.86
C ASN A 54 6.55 10.39 17.69
N ALA A 55 7.84 10.73 17.59
CA ALA A 55 8.37 11.65 16.58
C ALA A 55 8.15 11.11 15.15
N ALA A 56 8.31 9.80 14.93
CA ALA A 56 7.99 9.16 13.65
C ALA A 56 6.51 9.35 13.26
N GLY A 57 5.58 9.16 14.20
CA GLY A 57 4.15 9.40 14.00
C GLY A 57 3.82 10.86 13.73
N PHE A 58 4.50 11.78 14.42
CA PHE A 58 4.36 13.22 14.19
C PHE A 58 4.87 13.65 12.82
N ILE A 59 6.02 13.17 12.36
CA ILE A 59 6.54 13.53 11.03
C ILE A 59 5.63 12.97 9.93
N LYS A 60 5.10 11.76 10.09
CA LYS A 60 4.07 11.23 9.18
C LYS A 60 2.81 12.11 9.19
N GLY A 61 2.35 12.50 10.37
CA GLY A 61 1.21 13.41 10.53
C GLY A 61 1.47 14.80 9.93
N ALA A 62 2.65 15.36 10.13
CA ALA A 62 3.07 16.65 9.60
C ALA A 62 3.21 16.62 8.08
N LEU A 63 3.70 15.53 7.50
CA LEU A 63 3.76 15.36 6.06
C LEU A 63 2.34 15.29 5.45
N ILE A 64 1.47 14.45 6.02
CA ILE A 64 0.06 14.33 5.58
C ILE A 64 -0.66 15.69 5.74
N GLY A 65 -0.49 16.33 6.90
CA GLY A 65 -1.06 17.65 7.19
C GLY A 65 -0.53 18.74 6.27
N GLY A 66 0.77 18.72 5.94
CA GLY A 66 1.39 19.66 5.02
C GLY A 66 0.86 19.53 3.60
N VAL A 67 0.69 18.29 3.11
CA VAL A 67 0.04 18.03 1.81
C VAL A 67 -1.42 18.49 1.83
N ALA A 68 -2.18 18.16 2.88
CA ALA A 68 -3.57 18.58 3.01
C ALA A 68 -3.70 20.11 3.06
N ALA A 69 -2.84 20.79 3.82
CA ALA A 69 -2.81 22.25 3.90
C ALA A 69 -2.42 22.89 2.57
N TYR A 70 -1.46 22.31 1.84
CA TYR A 70 -1.10 22.77 0.49
C TYR A 70 -2.28 22.66 -0.47
N VAL A 71 -2.99 21.52 -0.45
CA VAL A 71 -4.21 21.35 -1.25
C VAL A 71 -5.26 22.38 -0.85
N LEU A 72 -5.53 22.59 0.44
CA LEU A 72 -6.52 23.57 0.90
C LEU A 72 -6.13 25.03 0.59
N THR A 73 -4.84 25.36 0.60
CA THR A 73 -4.38 26.74 0.38
C THR A 73 -4.25 27.09 -1.09
N ASN A 74 -4.06 26.08 -1.95
CA ASN A 74 -3.87 26.29 -3.38
C ASN A 74 -5.10 25.86 -4.18
N GLU A 75 -5.88 26.83 -4.66
CA GLU A 75 -7.06 26.57 -5.51
C GLU A 75 -6.74 25.72 -6.75
N ASN A 76 -5.53 25.84 -7.31
CA ASN A 76 -5.10 25.00 -8.43
C ASN A 76 -4.90 23.54 -8.00
N ALA A 77 -4.40 23.30 -6.79
CA ALA A 77 -4.25 21.96 -6.24
C ALA A 77 -5.61 21.32 -5.92
N GLN A 78 -6.57 22.07 -5.38
CA GLN A 78 -7.95 21.60 -5.20
C GLN A 78 -8.56 21.19 -6.55
N LYS A 79 -8.45 22.06 -7.56
CA LYS A 79 -8.95 21.77 -8.92
C LYS A 79 -8.26 20.56 -9.53
N ALA A 80 -6.96 20.40 -9.34
CA ALA A 80 -6.20 19.25 -9.84
C ALA A 80 -6.66 17.93 -9.19
N ILE A 81 -6.84 17.90 -7.87
CA ILE A 81 -7.34 16.72 -7.14
C ILE A 81 -8.75 16.35 -7.60
N PHE A 82 -9.68 17.31 -7.63
CA PHE A 82 -11.04 17.06 -8.12
C PHE A 82 -11.05 16.59 -9.58
N SER A 83 -10.24 17.21 -10.44
CA SER A 83 -10.13 16.81 -11.84
C SER A 83 -9.53 15.42 -11.99
N ALA A 84 -8.54 15.06 -11.17
CA ALA A 84 -7.95 13.73 -11.18
C ALA A 84 -8.95 12.66 -10.72
N ILE A 85 -9.76 12.95 -9.70
CA ILE A 85 -10.82 12.06 -9.24
C ILE A 85 -11.86 11.84 -10.34
N VAL A 86 -12.36 12.91 -10.97
CA VAL A 86 -13.35 12.83 -12.06
C VAL A 86 -12.78 12.12 -13.29
N LYS A 87 -11.54 12.42 -13.67
CA LYS A 87 -10.87 11.73 -14.80
C LYS A 87 -10.62 10.26 -14.48
N GLY A 88 -10.22 9.95 -13.25
CA GLY A 88 -10.03 8.58 -12.78
C GLY A 88 -11.32 7.79 -12.78
N SER A 89 -12.42 8.36 -12.29
CA SER A 89 -13.73 7.69 -12.32
C SER A 89 -14.24 7.45 -13.74
N ASN A 90 -13.96 8.36 -14.67
CA ASN A 90 -14.33 8.18 -16.08
C ASN A 90 -13.45 7.11 -16.76
N LEU A 91 -12.15 7.06 -16.45
CA LEU A 91 -11.24 6.01 -16.94
C LEU A 91 -11.62 4.63 -16.40
N LEU A 92 -12.04 4.55 -15.13
CA LEU A 92 -12.54 3.30 -14.55
C LEU A 92 -13.87 2.88 -15.20
N GLN A 93 -14.80 3.80 -15.46
CA GLN A 93 -16.06 3.47 -16.15
C GLN A 93 -15.80 2.97 -17.57
N ALA A 94 -14.96 3.67 -18.34
CA ALA A 94 -14.56 3.25 -19.68
C ALA A 94 -13.83 1.90 -19.66
N GLY A 95 -12.92 1.70 -18.69
CA GLY A 95 -12.25 0.42 -18.49
C GLY A 95 -13.21 -0.69 -18.10
N PHE A 96 -14.20 -0.42 -17.25
CA PHE A 96 -15.23 -1.40 -16.88
C PHE A 96 -16.16 -1.74 -18.04
N GLU A 97 -16.44 -0.79 -18.94
CA GLU A 97 -17.21 -1.05 -20.17
C GLU A 97 -16.45 -1.96 -21.13
N GLU A 98 -15.17 -1.69 -21.39
CA GLU A 98 -14.33 -2.58 -22.20
C GLU A 98 -14.15 -3.96 -21.52
N LEU A 99 -13.95 -3.99 -20.20
CA LEU A 99 -13.87 -5.25 -19.46
C LEU A 99 -15.20 -6.00 -19.50
N LYS A 100 -16.35 -5.33 -19.45
CA LYS A 100 -17.66 -5.96 -19.54
C LYS A 100 -17.87 -6.60 -20.90
N GLU A 101 -17.56 -5.90 -22.00
CA GLU A 101 -17.57 -6.51 -23.34
C GLU A 101 -16.64 -7.72 -23.41
N ARG A 102 -15.40 -7.59 -22.94
CA ARG A 102 -14.45 -8.72 -22.94
C ARG A 102 -14.91 -9.89 -22.08
N PHE A 103 -15.57 -9.62 -20.96
CA PHE A 103 -16.10 -10.67 -20.09
C PHE A 103 -17.33 -11.35 -20.69
N GLU A 104 -18.20 -10.59 -21.36
CA GLU A 104 -19.38 -11.09 -22.04
C GLU A 104 -19.00 -11.90 -23.29
N ASP A 105 -17.98 -11.45 -24.04
CA ASP A 105 -17.36 -12.17 -25.14
C ASP A 105 -16.71 -13.48 -24.67
N VAL A 106 -15.87 -13.43 -23.62
CA VAL A 106 -15.23 -14.63 -23.06
C VAL A 106 -16.27 -15.59 -22.48
N LYS A 107 -17.32 -15.08 -21.83
CA LYS A 107 -18.41 -15.91 -21.32
C LYS A 107 -19.19 -16.59 -22.45
N ALA A 108 -19.47 -15.88 -23.55
CA ALA A 108 -20.12 -16.45 -24.72
C ALA A 108 -19.24 -17.49 -25.42
N GLU A 109 -17.92 -17.27 -25.47
CA GLU A 109 -16.95 -18.23 -26.01
C GLU A 109 -16.87 -19.51 -25.16
N ILE A 110 -16.88 -19.38 -23.83
CA ILE A 110 -16.90 -20.52 -22.90
C ILE A 110 -18.23 -21.28 -22.98
N ASP A 111 -19.37 -20.58 -23.03
CA ASP A 111 -20.70 -21.20 -23.15
C ASP A 111 -20.91 -21.85 -24.55
N SER A 112 -20.23 -21.37 -25.60
CA SER A 112 -20.27 -21.94 -26.96
C SER A 112 -19.28 -23.10 -27.18
N GLN A 113 -18.33 -23.31 -26.27
CA GLN A 113 -17.40 -24.45 -26.26
C GLN A 113 -17.95 -25.67 -25.48
N LYS A 114 -19.20 -25.62 -25.01
CA LYS A 114 -19.88 -26.71 -24.31
C LYS A 114 -20.87 -27.43 -25.23
#